data_AF-A0A3N1AX35-F1
#
_entry.id   AF-A0A3N1AX35-F1
#
_cell.length_a   1.000
_cell.length_b   1.000
_cell.length_c   1.000
_cell.angle_alpha   90.00
_cell.angle_beta   90.00
_cell.angle_gamma   90.00
#
_symmetry.space_group_name_H-M   'P 1'
#
loop_
_entity.id
_entity.type
_entity.pdbx_description
1 polymer ?
#
loop_
_entity_poly.entity_id
_entity_poly.type
_entity_poly.pdbx_seq_one_letter_code
_entity_poly.pdbx_strand_id
1 'polypeptide(L)'
;MGHAVLAADERRTPMRLVPWLPDDLLRRLDDVVTVYGEAMNYRAELLEVRRGYIATHVRRPGFRAVATLTAEGALAGFGYGYRSAAGQWWHDQVRGALPKPARGTWLTDCFEVVELHVHPQAQGHGIGAHQLRTLLGMAAGATTLLSTPEADEQRSRAWRLYRRFGYVDVLRDFHFPGDERAFAVLGRTLPLPHPQAAPAAGAGPTTDPQPRRS
;
A
#
# COMPACT_ATOMS: atom_id res chain seq x y z
N MET A 1 -27.71 43.48 -7.39
CA MET A 1 -28.45 42.24 -7.06
C MET A 1 -27.47 41.09 -7.19
N GLY A 2 -26.97 40.61 -6.06
CA GLY A 2 -25.96 39.54 -6.02
C GLY A 2 -26.62 38.18 -6.10
N HIS A 3 -26.22 37.37 -7.08
CA HIS A 3 -26.47 35.94 -7.06
C HIS A 3 -25.26 35.26 -6.41
N ALA A 4 -25.39 34.96 -5.13
CA ALA A 4 -24.55 33.97 -4.47
C ALA A 4 -24.87 32.61 -5.07
N VAL A 5 -23.93 32.04 -5.83
CA VAL A 5 -23.95 30.61 -6.16
C VAL A 5 -23.20 29.89 -5.04
N LEU A 6 -23.95 29.53 -4.01
CA LEU A 6 -23.62 28.39 -3.16
C LEU A 6 -23.93 27.11 -3.93
N ALA A 7 -23.14 26.07 -3.64
CA ALA A 7 -23.32 24.65 -3.97
C ALA A 7 -22.51 24.10 -5.15
N ALA A 8 -21.28 23.69 -4.81
CA ALA A 8 -20.80 22.35 -5.11
C ALA A 8 -19.81 21.94 -4.01
N ASP A 9 -20.31 21.68 -2.81
CA ASP A 9 -19.63 20.72 -1.95
C ASP A 9 -19.97 19.35 -2.56
N GLU A 10 -19.14 18.90 -3.50
CA GLU A 10 -19.20 17.56 -4.06
C GLU A 10 -19.18 16.60 -2.89
N ARG A 11 -20.35 16.07 -2.54
CA ARG A 11 -20.55 15.23 -1.37
C ARG A 11 -19.54 14.09 -1.39
N ARG A 12 -18.49 14.24 -0.59
CA ARG A 12 -17.50 13.19 -0.34
C ARG A 12 -18.29 11.99 0.15
N THR A 13 -18.44 10.97 -0.70
CA THR A 13 -19.09 9.73 -0.24
C THR A 13 -18.21 9.18 0.87
N PRO A 14 -18.73 9.06 2.11
CA PRO A 14 -17.89 8.65 3.21
C PRO A 14 -17.40 7.23 2.95
N MET A 15 -16.09 7.06 2.93
CA MET A 15 -15.44 5.76 2.74
C MET A 15 -14.85 5.29 4.07
N ARG A 16 -14.99 4.00 4.35
CA ARG A 16 -14.50 3.36 5.57
C ARG A 16 -13.43 2.34 5.22
N LEU A 17 -12.24 2.50 5.79
CA LEU A 17 -11.21 1.47 5.76
C LEU A 17 -11.46 0.45 6.89
N VAL A 18 -11.44 -0.83 6.55
CA VAL A 18 -11.58 -1.93 7.51
C VAL A 18 -10.51 -2.98 7.29
N PRO A 19 -9.97 -3.61 8.35
CA PRO A 19 -9.21 -4.84 8.19
C PRO A 19 -10.14 -5.97 7.73
N TRP A 20 -9.61 -6.88 6.92
CA TRP A 20 -10.29 -8.09 6.46
C TRP A 20 -9.59 -9.33 6.96
N LEU A 21 -10.40 -10.30 7.39
CA LEU A 21 -9.99 -11.67 7.61
C LEU A 21 -9.89 -12.43 6.28
N PRO A 22 -9.21 -13.59 6.23
CA PRO A 22 -9.17 -14.45 5.05
C PRO A 22 -10.54 -14.71 4.41
N ASP A 23 -11.54 -15.05 5.24
CA ASP A 23 -12.90 -15.36 4.77
C ASP A 23 -13.65 -14.13 4.24
N ASP A 24 -13.32 -12.93 4.71
CA ASP A 24 -13.90 -11.69 4.18
C ASP A 24 -13.45 -11.47 2.73
N LEU A 25 -12.15 -11.67 2.46
CA LEU A 25 -11.62 -11.56 1.10
C LEU A 25 -12.24 -12.61 0.18
N LEU A 26 -12.36 -13.86 0.63
CA LEU A 26 -12.97 -14.93 -0.18
C LEU A 26 -14.43 -14.63 -0.52
N ARG A 27 -15.22 -14.11 0.44
CA ARG A 27 -16.61 -13.72 0.20
C ARG A 27 -16.75 -12.52 -0.74
N ARG A 28 -15.72 -11.67 -0.83
CA ARG A 28 -15.67 -10.47 -1.69
C ARG A 28 -14.75 -10.65 -2.90
N LEU A 29 -14.42 -11.89 -3.25
CA LEU A 29 -13.39 -12.17 -4.26
C LEU A 29 -13.75 -11.61 -5.64
N ASP A 30 -15.03 -11.65 -6.02
CA ASP A 30 -15.46 -11.12 -7.31
C ASP A 30 -15.31 -9.58 -7.35
N ASP A 31 -15.63 -8.86 -6.26
CA ASP A 31 -15.38 -7.42 -6.16
C ASP A 31 -13.88 -7.08 -6.20
N VAL A 32 -13.06 -7.89 -5.52
CA VAL A 32 -11.59 -7.75 -5.52
C VAL A 32 -11.03 -7.88 -6.92
N VAL A 33 -11.50 -8.87 -7.68
CA VAL A 33 -11.06 -9.12 -9.05
C VAL A 33 -11.52 -8.00 -10.00
N THR A 34 -12.74 -7.48 -9.81
CA THR A 34 -13.24 -6.31 -10.55
C THR A 34 -12.35 -5.09 -10.31
N VAL A 35 -12.12 -4.71 -9.04
CA VAL A 35 -11.27 -3.56 -8.70
C VAL A 35 -9.84 -3.74 -9.22
N TYR A 36 -9.28 -4.95 -9.13
CA TYR A 36 -7.98 -5.28 -9.70
C TYR A 36 -7.95 -5.06 -11.21
N GLY A 37 -8.93 -5.59 -11.93
CA GLY A 37 -9.03 -5.47 -13.39
C GLY A 37 -9.15 -4.03 -13.86
N GLU A 38 -9.99 -3.24 -13.19
CA GLU A 38 -10.20 -1.83 -13.52
C GLU A 38 -8.99 -0.97 -13.15
N ALA A 39 -8.34 -1.22 -12.01
CA ALA A 39 -7.14 -0.49 -11.61
C ALA A 39 -5.95 -0.76 -12.55
N MET A 40 -5.83 -1.99 -13.06
CA MET A 40 -4.75 -2.42 -13.96
C MET A 40 -5.08 -2.28 -15.44
N ASN A 41 -6.33 -1.92 -15.80
CA ASN A 41 -6.85 -1.91 -17.16
C ASN A 41 -6.67 -3.26 -17.88
N TYR A 42 -6.96 -4.36 -17.18
CA TYR A 42 -6.85 -5.72 -17.72
C TYR A 42 -8.15 -6.24 -18.32
N ARG A 43 -7.98 -7.09 -19.34
CA ARG A 43 -9.07 -7.82 -20.00
C ARG A 43 -9.67 -8.88 -19.07
N ALA A 44 -10.96 -9.17 -19.24
CA ALA A 44 -11.67 -10.16 -18.44
C ALA A 44 -11.02 -11.57 -18.45
N GLU A 45 -10.44 -12.04 -19.56
CA GLU A 45 -9.85 -13.38 -19.61
C GLU A 45 -8.64 -13.55 -18.66
N LEU A 46 -7.90 -12.47 -18.39
CA LEU A 46 -6.78 -12.49 -17.44
C LEU A 46 -7.24 -12.54 -15.98
N LEU A 47 -8.50 -12.18 -15.72
CA LEU A 47 -9.04 -12.05 -14.37
C LEU A 47 -9.40 -13.40 -13.73
N GLU A 48 -9.87 -14.38 -14.51
CA GLU A 48 -10.21 -15.71 -13.98
C GLU A 48 -8.99 -16.45 -13.42
N VAL A 49 -7.86 -16.38 -14.13
CA VAL A 49 -6.59 -16.94 -13.65
C VAL A 49 -6.16 -16.25 -12.35
N ARG A 50 -6.29 -14.91 -12.30
CA ARG A 50 -5.94 -14.11 -11.11
C ARG A 50 -6.84 -14.43 -9.93
N ARG A 51 -8.12 -14.65 -10.16
CA ARG A 51 -9.10 -15.07 -9.15
C ARG A 51 -8.64 -16.33 -8.42
N GLY A 52 -8.21 -17.34 -9.17
CA GLY A 52 -7.66 -18.58 -8.63
C GLY A 52 -6.44 -18.33 -7.74
N TYR A 53 -5.46 -17.55 -8.21
CA TYR A 53 -4.27 -17.23 -7.43
C TYR A 53 -4.59 -16.48 -6.14
N ILE A 54 -5.41 -15.42 -6.20
CA ILE A 54 -5.82 -14.63 -5.03
C ILE A 54 -6.49 -15.55 -3.98
N ALA A 55 -7.38 -16.46 -4.40
CA ALA A 55 -8.03 -17.41 -3.51
C ALA A 55 -7.06 -18.39 -2.81
N THR A 56 -5.88 -18.63 -3.38
CA THR A 56 -4.85 -19.44 -2.70
C THR A 56 -4.03 -18.64 -1.69
N HIS A 57 -3.88 -17.32 -1.90
CA HIS A 57 -3.07 -16.45 -1.05
C HIS A 57 -3.62 -16.30 0.37
N VAL A 58 -4.93 -16.37 0.54
CA VAL A 58 -5.58 -16.23 1.86
C VAL A 58 -5.13 -17.29 2.88
N ARG A 59 -4.61 -18.42 2.40
CA ARG A 59 -4.08 -19.51 3.24
C ARG A 59 -2.59 -19.35 3.58
N ARG A 60 -1.91 -18.32 3.06
CA ARG A 60 -0.49 -18.11 3.31
C ARG A 60 -0.24 -17.66 4.75
N PRO A 61 0.82 -18.15 5.42
CA PRO A 61 1.16 -17.72 6.77
C PRO A 61 1.31 -16.19 6.87
N GLY A 62 0.77 -15.61 7.93
CA GLY A 62 0.86 -14.16 8.15
C GLY A 62 -0.01 -13.32 7.23
N PHE A 63 -1.00 -13.91 6.54
CA PHE A 63 -1.93 -13.16 5.69
C PHE A 63 -2.59 -12.00 6.44
N ARG A 64 -2.59 -10.83 5.80
CA ARG A 64 -3.26 -9.59 6.24
C ARG A 64 -3.92 -8.93 5.06
N ALA A 65 -5.13 -8.42 5.26
CA ALA A 65 -5.85 -7.69 4.23
C ALA A 65 -6.56 -6.47 4.82
N VAL A 66 -6.78 -5.47 3.98
CA VAL A 66 -7.60 -4.29 4.24
C VAL A 66 -8.51 -4.02 3.05
N ALA A 67 -9.64 -3.37 3.31
CA ALA A 67 -10.56 -2.92 2.28
C ALA A 67 -11.12 -1.54 2.60
N THR A 68 -11.23 -0.73 1.57
CA THR A 68 -11.94 0.55 1.61
C THR A 68 -13.31 0.37 1.01
N LEU A 69 -14.36 0.62 1.80
CA LEU A 69 -15.75 0.48 1.38
C LEU A 69 -16.41 1.85 1.26
N THR A 70 -17.29 2.03 0.27
CA THR A 70 -18.19 3.19 0.21
C THR A 70 -19.27 3.11 1.30
N ALA A 71 -20.08 4.16 1.45
CA ALA A 71 -21.19 4.17 2.40
C ALA A 71 -22.22 3.07 2.09
N GLU A 72 -22.39 2.75 0.81
CA GLU A 72 -23.28 1.73 0.27
C GLU A 72 -22.67 0.31 0.33
N GLY A 73 -21.43 0.18 0.81
CA GLY A 73 -20.74 -1.11 0.96
C GLY A 73 -19.99 -1.61 -0.28
N ALA A 74 -19.95 -0.83 -1.36
CA ALA A 74 -19.17 -1.14 -2.55
C ALA A 74 -17.67 -1.08 -2.26
N LEU A 75 -16.87 -1.92 -2.93
CA LEU A 75 -15.43 -1.96 -2.73
C LEU A 75 -14.74 -0.83 -3.53
N ALA A 76 -14.22 0.18 -2.84
CA ALA A 76 -13.48 1.28 -3.46
C ALA A 76 -11.97 1.01 -3.59
N GLY A 77 -11.46 0.03 -2.85
CA GLY A 77 -10.06 -0.37 -2.88
C GLY A 77 -9.80 -1.53 -1.93
N PHE A 78 -8.70 -2.23 -2.15
CA PHE A 78 -8.22 -3.25 -1.22
C PHE A 78 -6.70 -3.30 -1.22
N GLY A 79 -6.12 -3.94 -0.21
CA GLY A 79 -4.73 -4.33 -0.22
C GLY A 79 -4.50 -5.54 0.66
N TYR A 80 -3.58 -6.42 0.27
CA TYR A 80 -3.23 -7.58 1.08
C TYR A 80 -1.78 -8.00 0.89
N GLY A 81 -1.29 -8.77 1.85
CA GLY A 81 0.04 -9.34 1.84
C GLY A 81 0.16 -10.50 2.80
N TYR A 82 1.30 -11.17 2.77
CA TYR A 82 1.59 -12.31 3.65
C TYR A 82 3.10 -12.44 3.88
N ARG A 83 3.49 -13.37 4.76
CA ARG A 83 4.90 -13.66 5.00
C ARG A 83 5.53 -14.28 3.76
N SER A 84 6.56 -13.62 3.25
CA SER A 84 7.38 -14.12 2.15
C SER A 84 8.23 -15.30 2.62
N ALA A 85 8.26 -16.39 1.86
CA ALA A 85 9.00 -17.60 2.21
C ALA A 85 9.46 -18.37 0.98
N ALA A 86 10.53 -19.17 1.14
CA ALA A 86 11.03 -20.07 0.12
C ALA A 86 9.94 -21.03 -0.40
N GLY A 87 9.97 -21.32 -1.70
CA GLY A 87 8.94 -22.11 -2.39
C GLY A 87 7.72 -21.29 -2.83
N GLN A 88 7.69 -19.99 -2.54
CA GLN A 88 6.76 -19.04 -3.16
C GLN A 88 7.44 -18.47 -4.41
N TRP A 89 6.77 -18.55 -5.56
CA TRP A 89 7.37 -18.20 -6.85
C TRP A 89 8.01 -16.80 -6.84
N TRP A 90 7.29 -15.77 -6.39
CA TRP A 90 7.82 -14.40 -6.32
C TRP A 90 9.08 -14.33 -5.44
N HIS A 91 9.04 -14.94 -4.25
CA HIS A 91 10.17 -14.98 -3.32
C HIS A 91 11.40 -15.59 -3.98
N ASP A 92 11.24 -16.74 -4.64
CA ASP A 92 12.35 -17.46 -5.25
C ASP A 92 12.95 -16.69 -6.43
N GLN A 93 12.12 -15.99 -7.23
CA GLN A 93 12.58 -15.10 -8.28
C GLN A 93 13.43 -13.94 -7.73
N VAL A 94 12.91 -13.21 -6.74
CA VAL A 94 13.63 -12.07 -6.13
C VAL A 94 14.91 -12.55 -5.43
N ARG A 95 14.83 -13.67 -4.69
CA ARG A 95 15.99 -14.28 -4.02
C ARG A 95 17.09 -14.65 -5.03
N GLY A 96 16.72 -15.20 -6.18
CA GLY A 96 17.65 -15.58 -7.24
C GLY A 96 18.44 -14.39 -7.78
N ALA A 97 17.78 -13.25 -7.95
CA ALA A 97 18.38 -12.02 -8.47
C ALA A 97 19.23 -11.26 -7.46
N LEU A 98 18.95 -11.40 -6.16
CA LEU A 98 19.67 -10.65 -5.12
C LEU A 98 21.06 -11.24 -4.81
N PRO A 99 22.07 -10.41 -4.49
CA PRO A 99 23.32 -10.89 -3.91
C PRO A 99 23.10 -11.42 -2.48
N LYS A 100 23.96 -12.34 -2.03
CA LYS A 100 23.80 -13.05 -0.74
C LYS A 100 23.57 -12.12 0.47
N PRO A 101 24.30 -11.01 0.65
CA PRO A 101 24.04 -10.09 1.77
C PRO A 101 22.64 -9.47 1.72
N ALA A 102 22.18 -9.05 0.53
CA ALA A 102 20.86 -8.43 0.36
C ALA A 102 19.71 -9.42 0.63
N ARG A 103 19.89 -10.72 0.32
CA ARG A 103 18.92 -11.76 0.70
C ARG A 103 18.72 -11.82 2.22
N GLY A 104 19.83 -11.78 2.98
CA GLY A 104 19.82 -11.81 4.44
C GLY A 104 19.09 -10.61 5.04
N THR A 105 19.33 -9.41 4.49
CA THR A 105 18.66 -8.18 4.91
C THR A 105 17.17 -8.20 4.57
N TRP A 106 16.82 -8.54 3.33
CA TRP A 106 15.49 -8.25 2.79
C TRP A 106 14.49 -9.40 2.90
N LEU A 107 14.94 -10.65 2.87
CA LEU A 107 14.06 -11.83 2.70
C LEU A 107 13.99 -12.75 3.94
N THR A 108 14.83 -12.53 4.96
CA THR A 108 14.85 -13.39 6.16
C THR A 108 13.55 -13.32 6.96
N ASP A 109 13.00 -12.11 7.12
CA ASP A 109 11.78 -11.86 7.88
C ASP A 109 10.94 -10.77 7.18
N CYS A 110 10.40 -11.16 6.03
CA CYS A 110 9.79 -10.25 5.06
C CYS A 110 8.27 -10.42 4.99
N PHE A 111 7.55 -9.30 5.06
CA PHE A 111 6.16 -9.20 4.64
C PHE A 111 6.08 -8.73 3.18
N GLU A 112 5.52 -9.55 2.30
CA GLU A 112 5.28 -9.17 0.90
C GLU A 112 3.93 -8.44 0.80
N VAL A 113 3.93 -7.20 0.30
CA VAL A 113 2.69 -6.53 -0.14
C VAL A 113 2.41 -7.04 -1.56
N VAL A 114 1.40 -7.90 -1.67
CA VAL A 114 1.10 -8.63 -2.90
C VAL A 114 0.18 -7.83 -3.79
N GLU A 115 -0.87 -7.23 -3.23
CA GLU A 115 -1.80 -6.37 -3.96
C GLU A 115 -2.08 -5.10 -3.17
N LEU A 116 -2.22 -3.99 -3.90
CA LEU A 116 -2.65 -2.70 -3.36
C LEU A 116 -3.34 -1.91 -4.47
N HIS A 117 -4.67 -1.92 -4.47
CA HIS A 117 -5.48 -1.33 -5.53
C HIS A 117 -6.50 -0.35 -4.98
N VAL A 118 -6.80 0.64 -5.81
CA VAL A 118 -7.88 1.61 -5.60
C VAL A 118 -8.62 1.73 -6.92
N HIS A 119 -9.94 1.58 -6.86
CA HIS A 119 -10.80 1.75 -8.01
C HIS A 119 -10.52 3.11 -8.68
N PRO A 120 -10.40 3.19 -10.02
CA PRO A 120 -9.96 4.40 -10.73
C PRO A 120 -10.73 5.67 -10.32
N GLN A 121 -12.06 5.58 -10.19
CA GLN A 121 -12.92 6.72 -9.79
C GLN A 121 -12.70 7.19 -8.35
N ALA A 122 -12.09 6.37 -7.49
CA ALA A 122 -11.79 6.69 -6.10
C ALA A 122 -10.33 7.17 -5.90
N GLN A 123 -9.49 7.11 -6.93
CA GLN A 123 -8.07 7.48 -6.82
C GLN A 123 -7.87 8.99 -6.58
N GLY A 124 -6.72 9.34 -6.00
CA GLY A 124 -6.36 10.74 -5.73
C GLY A 124 -6.81 11.30 -4.39
N HIS A 125 -7.58 10.55 -3.62
CA HIS A 125 -8.12 10.97 -2.33
C HIS A 125 -7.38 10.37 -1.11
N GLY A 126 -6.13 9.94 -1.31
CA GLY A 126 -5.30 9.38 -0.23
C GLY A 126 -5.63 7.95 0.20
N ILE A 127 -6.64 7.30 -0.41
CA ILE A 127 -7.08 5.93 -0.07
C ILE A 127 -5.91 4.93 -0.06
N GLY A 128 -5.13 4.86 -1.15
CA GLY A 128 -4.00 3.93 -1.23
C GLY A 128 -2.97 4.12 -0.13
N ALA A 129 -2.74 5.35 0.32
CA ALA A 129 -1.86 5.64 1.44
C ALA A 129 -2.43 5.16 2.78
N HIS A 130 -3.75 5.31 2.98
CA HIS A 130 -4.42 4.83 4.19
C HIS A 130 -4.45 3.29 4.24
N GLN A 131 -4.70 2.64 3.09
CA GLN A 131 -4.61 1.19 2.93
C GLN A 131 -3.22 0.67 3.24
N LEU A 132 -2.18 1.20 2.59
CA LEU A 132 -0.80 0.75 2.79
C LEU A 132 -0.35 0.94 4.25
N ARG A 133 -0.66 2.09 4.85
CA ARG A 133 -0.30 2.34 6.27
C ARG A 133 -0.94 1.33 7.21
N THR A 134 -2.24 1.07 7.02
CA THR A 134 -2.98 0.14 7.89
C THR A 134 -2.54 -1.29 7.68
N LEU A 135 -2.32 -1.70 6.42
CA LEU A 135 -1.80 -3.03 6.09
C LEU A 135 -0.44 -3.27 6.74
N LEU A 136 0.51 -2.34 6.59
CA LEU A 136 1.83 -2.45 7.18
C LEU A 136 1.83 -2.34 8.71
N GLY A 137 0.83 -1.66 9.29
CA GLY A 137 0.63 -1.63 10.74
C GLY A 137 0.18 -2.98 11.33
N MET A 138 -0.42 -3.85 10.50
CA MET A 138 -0.80 -5.21 10.90
C MET A 138 0.22 -6.29 10.49
N ALA A 139 1.19 -5.92 9.66
CA ALA A 139 2.22 -6.82 9.16
C ALA A 139 3.19 -7.21 10.26
N ALA A 140 3.59 -8.49 10.26
CA ALA A 140 4.72 -8.97 11.04
C ALA A 140 5.94 -9.11 10.12
N GLY A 141 7.12 -8.77 10.63
CA GLY A 141 8.38 -8.86 9.90
C GLY A 141 9.29 -7.69 10.20
N ALA A 142 10.59 -7.85 9.92
CA ALA A 142 11.59 -6.80 9.98
C ALA A 142 11.62 -5.95 8.69
N THR A 143 11.18 -6.51 7.57
CA THR A 143 11.14 -5.84 6.27
C THR A 143 9.80 -6.03 5.58
N THR A 144 9.50 -5.16 4.63
CA THR A 144 8.45 -5.39 3.65
C THR A 144 8.96 -5.09 2.25
N LEU A 145 8.51 -5.90 1.30
CA LEU A 145 8.85 -5.79 -0.11
C LEU A 145 7.58 -5.79 -0.96
N LEU A 146 7.70 -5.22 -2.15
CA LEU A 146 6.73 -5.32 -3.23
C LEU A 146 7.43 -5.22 -4.57
N SER A 147 6.76 -5.68 -5.62
CA SER A 147 7.15 -5.38 -7.00
C SER A 147 6.16 -4.42 -7.65
N THR A 148 6.66 -3.47 -8.42
CA THR A 148 5.86 -2.53 -9.21
C THR A 148 6.49 -2.37 -10.60
N PRO A 149 5.70 -2.24 -11.68
CA PRO A 149 6.27 -1.94 -13.00
C PRO A 149 7.14 -0.69 -12.96
N GLU A 150 8.22 -0.71 -13.75
CA GLU A 150 9.06 0.46 -13.96
C GLU A 150 8.23 1.61 -14.52
N ALA A 151 8.41 2.80 -13.93
CA ALA A 151 7.77 4.02 -14.41
C ALA A 151 8.53 5.27 -13.93
N ASP A 152 8.31 6.38 -14.62
CA ASP A 152 8.73 7.70 -14.16
C ASP A 152 8.03 8.02 -12.82
N GLU A 153 8.82 8.24 -11.77
CA GLU A 153 8.32 8.54 -10.43
C GLU A 153 7.44 9.79 -10.40
N GLN A 154 7.69 10.79 -11.25
CA GLN A 154 6.91 12.01 -11.28
C GLN A 154 5.51 11.76 -11.86
N ARG A 155 5.35 10.74 -12.71
CA ARG A 155 4.10 10.42 -13.40
C ARG A 155 3.32 9.31 -12.71
N SER A 156 4.00 8.35 -12.09
CA SER A 156 3.34 7.19 -11.47
C SER A 156 2.89 7.46 -10.03
N ARG A 157 1.57 7.34 -9.81
CA ARG A 157 0.97 7.49 -8.47
C ARG A 157 1.51 6.44 -7.48
N ALA A 158 1.76 5.22 -7.95
CA ALA A 158 2.30 4.13 -7.14
C ALA A 158 3.73 4.44 -6.69
N TRP A 159 4.59 4.87 -7.61
CA TRP A 159 5.97 5.28 -7.29
C TRP A 159 6.02 6.41 -6.25
N ARG A 160 5.27 7.49 -6.46
CA ARG A 160 5.19 8.59 -5.48
C ARG A 160 4.70 8.12 -4.11
N LEU A 161 3.74 7.19 -4.10
CA LEU A 161 3.24 6.62 -2.86
C LEU A 161 4.36 5.85 -2.13
N TYR A 162 5.04 4.92 -2.80
CA TYR A 162 6.07 4.10 -2.18
C TYR A 162 7.26 4.93 -1.70
N ARG A 163 7.72 5.92 -2.49
CA ARG A 163 8.78 6.85 -2.07
C ARG A 163 8.39 7.66 -0.83
N ARG A 164 7.15 8.16 -0.75
CA ARG A 164 6.65 8.84 0.45
C ARG A 164 6.58 7.92 1.67
N PHE A 165 6.43 6.62 1.46
CA PHE A 165 6.51 5.61 2.51
C PHE A 165 7.94 5.13 2.79
N GLY A 166 8.97 5.77 2.24
CA GLY A 166 10.36 5.45 2.49
C GLY A 166 10.81 4.12 1.89
N TYR A 167 10.14 3.65 0.83
CA TYR A 167 10.62 2.50 0.08
C TYR A 167 11.88 2.86 -0.72
N VAL A 168 12.89 2.02 -0.59
CA VAL A 168 14.17 2.09 -1.31
C VAL A 168 14.23 1.02 -2.40
N ASP A 169 15.16 1.21 -3.32
CA ASP A 169 15.35 0.30 -4.44
C ASP A 169 16.12 -0.94 -3.97
N VAL A 170 15.52 -2.12 -4.21
CA VAL A 170 16.13 -3.42 -3.91
C VAL A 170 16.59 -4.07 -5.21
N LEU A 171 15.76 -4.01 -6.25
CA LEU A 171 16.11 -4.33 -7.63
C LEU A 171 15.48 -3.30 -8.57
N ARG A 172 16.18 -2.97 -9.65
CA ARG A 172 15.70 -2.13 -10.77
C ARG A 172 15.77 -2.94 -12.05
N ASP A 173 14.92 -2.59 -13.01
CA ASP A 173 14.91 -3.16 -14.36
C ASP A 173 14.83 -4.70 -14.38
N PHE A 174 14.18 -5.27 -13.35
CA PHE A 174 14.08 -6.71 -13.16
C PHE A 174 12.95 -7.29 -14.01
N HIS A 175 13.25 -8.32 -14.80
CA HIS A 175 12.26 -8.97 -15.66
C HIS A 175 11.84 -10.30 -15.05
N PHE A 176 10.55 -10.36 -14.67
CA PHE A 176 9.95 -11.61 -14.22
C PHE A 176 9.70 -12.53 -15.42
N PRO A 177 9.95 -13.85 -15.31
CA PRO A 177 9.60 -14.78 -16.37
C PRO A 177 8.11 -14.70 -16.74
N GLY A 178 7.83 -14.47 -18.03
CA GLY A 178 6.45 -14.38 -18.54
C GLY A 178 5.81 -12.99 -18.48
N ASP A 179 6.55 -11.94 -18.10
CA ASP A 179 6.11 -10.54 -18.23
C ASP A 179 7.17 -9.75 -19.02
N GLU A 180 6.75 -9.05 -20.07
CA GLU A 180 7.65 -8.25 -20.92
C GLU A 180 8.08 -6.94 -20.26
N ARG A 181 7.34 -6.50 -19.22
CA ARG A 181 7.65 -5.26 -18.52
C ARG A 181 8.81 -5.46 -17.58
N ALA A 182 9.64 -4.43 -17.47
CA ALA A 182 10.59 -4.30 -16.39
C ALA A 182 9.85 -3.94 -15.08
N PHE A 183 10.33 -4.49 -13.96
CA PHE A 183 9.83 -4.22 -12.62
C PHE A 183 10.93 -3.71 -11.71
N ALA A 184 10.53 -2.83 -10.80
CA ALA A 184 11.25 -2.58 -9.57
C ALA A 184 10.83 -3.58 -8.50
N VAL A 185 11.78 -4.04 -7.70
CA VAL A 185 11.50 -4.56 -6.36
C VAL A 185 11.88 -3.47 -5.37
N LEU A 186 10.91 -3.03 -4.60
CA LEU A 186 11.07 -1.96 -3.61
C LEU A 186 10.96 -2.54 -2.22
N GLY A 187 11.76 -2.00 -1.29
CA GLY A 187 11.78 -2.48 0.09
C GLY A 187 11.84 -1.39 1.13
N ARG A 188 11.36 -1.68 2.33
CA ARG A 188 11.58 -0.84 3.52
C ARG A 188 11.62 -1.68 4.79
N THR A 189 12.15 -1.09 5.86
CA THR A 189 12.09 -1.69 7.20
C THR A 189 10.72 -1.49 7.84
N LEU A 190 10.38 -2.44 8.71
CA LEU A 190 9.25 -2.42 9.63
C LEU A 190 9.77 -2.45 11.08
N PRO A 191 8.98 -1.99 12.08
CA PRO A 191 7.65 -1.39 11.95
C PRO A 191 7.69 -0.01 11.27
N LEU A 192 6.52 0.51 10.88
CA LEU A 192 6.42 1.91 10.47
C LEU A 192 6.86 2.80 11.65
N PRO A 193 7.68 3.85 11.42
CA PRO A 193 7.92 4.86 12.45
C PRO A 193 6.57 5.40 12.93
N HIS A 194 6.40 5.50 14.24
CA HIS A 194 5.28 6.28 14.78
C HIS A 194 5.43 7.71 14.27
N PRO A 195 4.34 8.36 13.79
CA PRO A 195 4.38 9.79 13.54
C PRO A 195 4.81 10.46 14.85
N GLN A 196 6.00 11.05 14.90
CA GLN A 196 6.33 11.93 16.01
C GLN A 196 5.29 13.04 16.00
N ALA A 197 4.62 13.25 17.15
CA ALA A 197 3.84 14.45 17.34
C ALA A 197 4.76 15.64 17.02
N ALA A 198 4.32 16.53 16.12
CA ALA A 198 5.06 17.75 15.85
C ALA A 198 5.36 18.44 17.20
N PRO A 199 6.58 18.93 17.44
CA PRO A 199 6.85 19.71 18.64
C PRO A 199 5.83 20.85 18.67
N ALA A 200 5.11 20.97 19.79
CA ALA A 200 4.13 22.02 20.00
C ALA A 200 4.83 23.36 19.74
N ALA A 201 4.43 24.03 18.66
CA ALA A 201 4.86 25.39 18.42
C ALA A 201 4.28 26.26 19.54
N GLY A 202 5.13 26.78 20.42
CA GLY A 202 4.78 27.86 21.34
C GLY A 202 4.97 27.56 22.82
N ALA A 203 6.22 27.56 23.27
CA ALA A 203 6.56 28.21 24.52
C ALA A 203 7.65 29.23 24.18
N GLY A 204 7.23 30.46 23.84
CA GLY A 204 8.15 31.59 23.74
C GLY A 204 8.82 31.80 25.11
N PRO A 205 10.06 32.34 25.15
CA PRO A 205 10.74 32.59 26.41
C PRO A 205 9.88 33.54 27.26
N THR A 206 9.46 33.06 28.43
CA THR A 206 8.83 33.88 29.46
C THR A 206 9.88 34.88 29.94
N THR A 207 9.78 36.12 29.50
CA THR A 207 10.62 37.22 30.00
C THR A 207 10.22 37.49 31.45
N ASP A 208 11.11 37.16 32.37
CA ASP A 208 10.96 37.45 33.81
C ASP A 208 11.14 38.97 34.05
N PRO A 209 10.22 39.67 34.72
CA PRO A 209 10.41 41.09 35.00
C PRO A 209 11.41 41.28 36.15
N GLN A 210 12.56 41.87 35.83
CA GLN A 210 13.55 42.30 36.82
C GLN A 210 12.95 43.27 37.86
N PRO A 211 13.23 43.11 39.17
CA PRO A 211 12.76 44.04 40.18
C PRO A 211 13.52 45.37 40.10
N ARG A 212 12.77 46.48 40.11
CA ARG A 212 13.30 47.84 40.22
C ARG A 212 14.06 47.98 41.53
N ARG A 213 15.34 48.36 41.45
CA ARG A 213 16.11 48.83 42.60
C ARG A 213 15.89 50.33 42.78
N SER A 214 15.56 50.70 44.01
CA SER A 214 15.52 52.07 44.55
C SER A 214 16.92 52.67 44.65
#